data_AF-A0A960TDY4-F1
#
_entry.id   AF-A0A960TDY4-F1
#
_cell.length_a   1.000
_cell.length_b   1.000
_cell.length_c   1.000
_cell.angle_alpha   90.00
_cell.angle_beta   90.00
_cell.angle_gamma   90.00
#
_symmetry.space_group_name_H-M   'P 1'
#
loop_
_entity.id
_entity.type
_entity.pdbx_description
1 polymer ?
#
loop_
_entity_poly.entity_id
_entity_poly.type
_entity_poly.pdbx_seq_one_letter_code
_entity_poly.pdbx_strand_id
1 'polypeptide(L)' 'HFDELDEQLVEVALKIFYDLRSRGLEKAPATGEFIHWIEALQRSGKMPEGLTNLPFPGILMKRAADLQNYRAGRI' A
#
# COMPACT_ATOMS: atom_id res chain seq x y z
N HIS A 1 14.90 15.31 -12.53
CA HIS A 1 15.59 14.32 -11.67
C HIS A 1 14.52 13.56 -10.92
N PHE A 2 14.66 12.25 -10.77
CA PHE A 2 13.97 11.51 -9.71
C PHE A 2 14.71 11.87 -8.42
N ASP A 3 14.03 12.46 -7.44
CA ASP A 3 14.67 12.82 -6.17
C ASP A 3 14.95 11.53 -5.36
N GLU A 4 15.99 11.51 -4.51
CA GLU A 4 16.30 10.35 -3.65
C GLU A 4 15.10 9.90 -2.79
N LEU A 5 14.21 10.84 -2.45
CA LEU A 5 12.94 10.60 -1.76
C LEU A 5 11.97 9.70 -2.57
N ASP A 6 11.94 9.85 -3.89
CA ASP A 6 11.08 9.04 -4.76
C ASP A 6 11.59 7.59 -4.83
N GLU A 7 12.90 7.37 -4.85
CA GLU A 7 13.49 6.02 -4.84
C GLU A 7 13.16 5.28 -3.55
N GLN A 8 13.35 5.93 -2.40
CA GLN A 8 13.02 5.36 -1.09
C GLN A 8 11.52 5.05 -0.97
N LEU A 9 10.66 5.96 -1.45
CA LEU A 9 9.22 5.75 -1.46
C LEU A 9 8.85 4.50 -2.25
N VAL A 10 9.38 4.36 -3.47
CA VAL A 10 9.10 3.20 -4.33
C VAL A 10 9.59 1.90 -3.69
N GLU A 11 10.78 1.89 -3.09
CA GLU A 11 11.33 0.70 -2.45
C GLU A 11 10.46 0.21 -1.29
N VAL A 12 10.04 1.11 -0.39
CA VAL A 12 9.17 0.76 0.73
C VAL A 12 7.78 0.37 0.25
N ALA A 13 7.24 1.10 -0.74
CA ALA A 13 5.94 0.79 -1.32
C ALA A 13 5.92 -0.61 -1.96
N LEU A 14 6.98 -1.01 -2.67
CA LEU A 14 7.13 -2.35 -3.24
C LEU A 14 7.15 -3.43 -2.16
N LYS A 15 7.89 -3.23 -1.07
CA LYS A 15 7.92 -4.19 0.06
C LYS A 15 6.52 -4.42 0.63
N ILE A 16 5.78 -3.35 0.87
CA ILE A 16 4.40 -3.41 1.38
C ILE A 16 3.46 -4.08 0.37
N PHE A 17 3.59 -3.73 -0.91
CA PHE A 17 2.76 -4.29 -1.98
C PHE A 17 2.92 -5.82 -2.08
N TYR A 18 4.16 -6.32 -2.06
CA TYR A 18 4.40 -7.76 -2.11
C TYR A 18 4.04 -8.48 -0.80
N ASP A 19 4.24 -7.84 0.36
CA ASP A 19 3.79 -8.37 1.65
C ASP A 19 2.26 -8.59 1.64
N LEU A 20 1.46 -7.59 1.24
CA LEU A 20 0.01 -7.71 1.12
C LEU A 20 -0.43 -8.84 0.19
N ARG A 21 0.25 -9.02 -0.95
CA ARG A 21 -0.06 -10.10 -1.90
C ARG A 21 0.23 -11.49 -1.32
N SER A 22 1.14 -11.58 -0.34
CA SER A 22 1.46 -12.85 0.34
C SER A 22 0.49 -13.22 1.46
N ARG A 23 -0.34 -12.28 1.93
CA ARG A 23 -1.22 -12.43 3.11
C ARG A 23 -2.56 -13.12 2.84
N GLY A 24 -2.78 -13.66 1.65
CA GLY A 24 -3.99 -14.42 1.32
C GLY A 24 -5.29 -13.59 1.32
N LEU A 25 -5.20 -12.32 0.93
CA LEU A 25 -6.36 -11.44 0.74
C LEU A 25 -7.37 -12.05 -0.24
N GLU A 26 -8.66 -11.78 -0.05
CA GLU A 26 -9.70 -12.20 -1.00
C GLU A 26 -9.41 -11.65 -2.40
N LYS A 27 -8.95 -10.39 -2.46
CA LYS A 27 -8.36 -9.80 -3.66
C LYS A 27 -7.03 -9.15 -3.35
N ALA A 28 -5.95 -9.81 -3.75
CA ALA A 28 -4.62 -9.23 -3.72
C ALA A 28 -4.55 -7.94 -4.58
N PRO A 29 -3.83 -6.89 -4.14
CA PRO A 29 -3.68 -5.67 -4.92
C PRO A 29 -2.98 -5.97 -6.25
N ALA A 30 -3.49 -5.39 -7.35
CA ALA A 30 -2.83 -5.48 -8.65
C ALA A 30 -1.95 -4.24 -8.90
N THR A 31 -1.20 -4.27 -10.01
CA THR A 31 -0.29 -3.18 -10.39
C THR A 31 -1.03 -1.84 -10.54
N GLY A 32 -2.30 -1.85 -10.96
CA GLY A 32 -3.13 -0.64 -11.05
C GLY A 32 -3.44 -0.02 -9.68
N GLU A 33 -3.83 -0.82 -8.69
CA GLU A 33 -3.99 -0.33 -7.31
C GLU A 33 -2.66 0.19 -6.74
N PHE A 34 -1.54 -0.46 -7.05
CA PHE A 34 -0.21 -0.04 -6.60
C PHE A 34 0.20 1.33 -7.16
N ILE A 35 0.02 1.55 -8.46
CA ILE A 35 0.35 2.83 -9.12
C ILE A 35 -0.50 3.96 -8.54
N HIS A 36 -1.82 3.78 -8.42
CA HIS A 36 -2.70 4.78 -7.82
C HIS A 36 -2.33 5.08 -6.36
N TRP A 37 -1.81 4.08 -5.63
CA TRP A 37 -1.37 4.26 -4.26
C TRP A 37 -0.08 5.09 -4.17
N ILE A 38 0.91 4.83 -5.03
CA ILE A 38 2.13 5.66 -5.14
C ILE A 38 1.76 7.11 -5.47
N GLU A 39 0.88 7.33 -6.46
CA GLU A 39 0.44 8.68 -6.83
C GLU A 39 -0.23 9.41 -5.65
N ALA A 40 -1.04 8.71 -4.85
CA ALA A 40 -1.67 9.28 -3.66
C ALA A 40 -0.63 9.62 -2.56
N LEU A 41 0.39 8.79 -2.37
CA LEU A 41 1.48 9.05 -1.43
C LEU A 41 2.27 10.30 -1.85
N GLN A 42 2.69 10.37 -3.11
CA GLN A 42 3.41 11.53 -3.66
C GLN A 42 2.60 12.83 -3.53
N ARG A 43 1.32 12.81 -3.92
CA ARG A 43 0.44 13.99 -3.83
C ARG A 43 0.19 14.46 -2.40
N SER A 44 0.24 13.55 -1.43
CA SER A 44 -0.02 13.86 -0.02
C SER A 44 1.23 14.09 0.81
N GLY A 45 2.42 13.87 0.23
CA GLY A 45 3.71 13.93 0.95
C GLY A 45 3.84 12.89 2.07
N LYS A 46 3.07 11.79 2.02
CA LYS A 46 3.11 10.75 3.05
C LYS A 46 4.10 9.66 2.68
N MET A 47 4.96 9.31 3.62
CA MET A 47 5.84 8.14 3.54
C MET A 47 5.20 6.96 4.27
N PRO A 48 4.97 5.82 3.61
CA PRO A 48 4.58 4.61 4.30
C PRO A 48 5.79 4.02 5.04
N GLU A 49 5.58 3.45 6.22
CA GLU A 49 6.65 2.81 7.02
C GLU A 49 6.46 1.29 7.16
N GLY A 50 5.32 0.77 6.69
CA GLY A 50 4.93 -0.63 6.79
C GLY A 50 3.41 -0.79 6.73
N LEU A 51 2.92 -1.92 7.23
CA LEU A 51 1.48 -2.18 7.29
C LEU A 51 0.80 -1.51 8.47
N THR A 52 1.51 -1.21 9.55
CA THR A 52 0.94 -0.43 10.66
C THR A 52 0.64 0.98 10.18
N ASN A 53 -0.60 1.46 10.37
CA ASN A 53 -1.04 2.79 9.93
C ASN A 53 -0.83 3.10 8.45
N LEU A 54 -1.01 2.09 7.59
CA LEU A 54 -0.89 2.18 6.14
C LEU A 54 -1.72 3.36 5.60
N PRO A 55 -1.10 4.33 4.91
CA PRO A 55 -1.84 5.42 4.29
C PRO A 55 -2.76 4.91 3.18
N PHE A 56 -3.97 5.46 3.08
CA PHE A 56 -4.92 5.15 2.00
C PHE A 56 -5.12 3.64 1.72
N PRO A 57 -5.37 2.80 2.75
CA PRO A 57 -5.36 1.35 2.61
C PRO A 57 -6.46 0.83 1.67
N GLY A 58 -7.55 1.59 1.49
CA GLY A 58 -8.63 1.26 0.55
C GLY A 58 -8.26 1.43 -0.93
N ILE A 59 -7.12 2.04 -1.26
CA ILE A 59 -6.59 2.03 -2.63
C ILE A 59 -6.03 0.64 -2.96
N LEU A 60 -5.29 0.04 -2.03
CA LEU A 60 -4.70 -1.30 -2.17
C LEU A 60 -5.73 -2.42 -1.93
N MET A 61 -6.61 -2.28 -0.93
CA MET A 61 -7.61 -3.28 -0.56
C MET A 61 -9.00 -2.87 -1.06
N LYS A 62 -9.40 -3.40 -2.22
CA LYS A 62 -10.70 -3.10 -2.85
C LYS A 62 -11.89 -3.84 -2.23
N ARG A 63 -11.65 -4.97 -1.56
CA ARG A 63 -12.71 -5.70 -0.85
C ARG A 63 -12.90 -5.14 0.54
N ALA A 64 -14.16 -4.95 0.92
CA ALA A 64 -14.51 -4.44 2.24
C ALA A 64 -14.05 -5.40 3.36
N ALA A 65 -14.09 -6.72 3.12
CA ALA A 65 -13.64 -7.72 4.07
C ALA A 65 -12.13 -7.62 4.34
N ASP A 66 -11.30 -7.53 3.29
CA ASP A 66 -9.85 -7.32 3.41
C ASP A 66 -9.55 -6.03 4.21
N LEU A 67 -10.19 -4.91 3.85
CA LEU A 67 -9.97 -3.66 4.56
C LEU A 67 -10.42 -3.72 6.04
N GLN A 68 -11.50 -4.43 6.35
CA GLN A 68 -11.95 -4.64 7.73
C GLN A 68 -10.97 -5.51 8.52
N ASN A 69 -10.47 -6.60 7.93
CA ASN A 69 -9.48 -7.48 8.55
C ASN A 69 -8.19 -6.72 8.87
N TYR A 70 -7.75 -5.86 7.95
CA TYR A 70 -6.62 -4.96 8.17
C TYR A 70 -6.85 -4.02 9.35
N ARG A 71 -7.99 -3.35 9.39
CA ARG A 71 -8.35 -2.45 10.51
C ARG A 71 -8.48 -3.18 11.85
N ALA A 72 -8.83 -4.46 11.82
CA ALA A 72 -8.90 -5.32 12.99
C ALA A 72 -7.55 -5.94 13.39
N GLY A 73 -6.45 -5.67 12.65
CA GLY A 73 -5.12 -6.24 12.90
C GLY A 73 -5.03 -7.74 12.64
N ARG A 74 -5.88 -8.29 11.77
CA ARG A 74 -5.94 -9.72 11.43
C ARG A 74 -5.11 -10.09 10.20
N ILE A 75 -4.55 -9.08 9.54
CA ILE A 75 -3.61 -9.13 8.41
C ILE A 75 -2.69 -7.93 8.53
#